data_AF-A0A7S2PJR1-F1
#
_entry.id   AF-A0A7S2PJR1-F1
#
_cell.length_a   1.000
_cell.length_b   1.000
_cell.length_c   1.000
_cell.angle_alpha   90.00
_cell.angle_beta   90.00
_cell.angle_gamma   90.00
#
_symmetry.space_group_name_H-M   'P 1'
#
loop_
_entity.id
_entity.type
_entity.pdbx_description
1 polymer ?
#
loop_
_entity_poly.entity_id
_entity_poly.type
_entity_poly.pdbx_seq_one_letter_code
_entity_poly.pdbx_strand_id
1 'polypeptide(L)'
;VASSFVATADNQNHQDLLHQDQDQDHDLYDEDSSQGGDSSSQSNLPRLKPMRKNDTVRWVKQYLQLQKFRAEKGHCLVPTKSHDYPQLGPWVSSQRYQYKKRQRGELSSMTDGRLNALDALDFVWSIDVPWEERFEELVSFKNKYGHCKVPRNYGVNPELGRWVHAQRTAYKKFRDNKRCKITQERIDKLDALGFIWDAHAFRHLGKNVVAKSNSAGGAKKADTFVVPKSEPMSC
;
A
#
# COMPACT_ATOMS: atom_id res chain seq x y z
N VAL A 1 -37.93 35.61 5.17
CA VAL A 1 -37.03 36.15 6.21
C VAL A 1 -36.04 35.06 6.59
N ALA A 2 -34.87 35.08 5.94
CA ALA A 2 -33.77 34.18 6.30
C ALA A 2 -33.04 34.82 7.49
N SER A 3 -33.01 34.12 8.62
CA SER A 3 -32.18 34.51 9.77
C SER A 3 -31.14 33.42 10.02
N SER A 4 -29.90 33.88 9.96
CA SER A 4 -28.65 33.25 10.36
C SER A 4 -28.73 32.48 11.67
N PHE A 5 -28.01 31.36 11.75
CA PHE A 5 -27.28 31.03 12.97
C PHE A 5 -25.92 30.42 12.64
N VAL A 6 -24.90 31.16 13.04
CA VAL A 6 -23.49 30.76 13.07
C VAL A 6 -23.30 29.81 14.25
N ALA A 7 -22.60 28.70 14.04
CA ALA A 7 -22.07 27.89 15.14
C ALA A 7 -20.60 27.58 14.85
N THR A 8 -19.75 28.37 15.51
CA THR A 8 -18.29 28.22 15.61
C THR A 8 -18.00 27.39 16.87
N ALA A 9 -17.49 26.17 16.69
CA ALA A 9 -16.83 25.32 17.70
C ALA A 9 -16.29 24.10 16.91
N ASP A 10 -15.04 23.67 16.93
CA ASP A 10 -14.03 23.66 17.98
C ASP A 10 -12.65 24.00 17.40
N ASN A 11 -12.09 25.11 17.84
CA ASN A 11 -10.68 25.46 17.64
C ASN A 11 -10.00 25.53 19.02
N GLN A 12 -10.00 24.41 19.74
CA GLN A 12 -9.40 24.32 21.07
C GLN A 12 -8.64 22.99 21.26
N ASN A 13 -7.84 22.58 20.26
CA ASN A 13 -6.88 21.48 20.44
C ASN A 13 -5.53 21.73 19.74
N HIS A 14 -5.18 22.99 19.48
CA HIS A 14 -3.96 23.34 18.74
C HIS A 14 -2.73 23.64 19.62
N GLN A 15 -2.87 23.70 20.95
CA GLN A 15 -1.77 23.91 21.89
C GLN A 15 -1.30 22.62 22.60
N ASP A 16 -2.12 21.57 22.63
CA ASP A 16 -1.77 20.30 23.32
C ASP A 16 -0.77 19.42 22.54
N LEU A 17 -0.62 19.62 21.23
CA LEU A 17 0.41 18.92 20.45
C LEU A 17 1.84 19.43 20.72
N LEU A 18 2.00 20.51 21.48
CA LEU A 18 3.30 21.10 21.85
C LEU A 18 3.61 21.04 23.36
N HIS A 19 2.66 20.61 24.21
CA HIS A 19 2.77 20.74 25.67
C HIS A 19 2.83 19.42 26.48
N GLN A 20 2.95 18.25 25.83
CA GLN A 20 3.09 16.97 26.57
C GLN A 20 4.55 16.53 26.85
N ASP A 21 5.54 17.40 26.61
CA ASP A 21 6.96 17.12 26.91
C ASP A 21 7.61 18.23 27.79
N GLN A 22 6.83 18.93 28.62
CA GLN A 22 7.37 19.81 29.67
C GLN A 22 6.92 19.26 31.02
N ASP A 23 7.84 19.28 32.00
CA ASP A 23 7.82 18.64 33.33
C ASP A 23 8.44 17.22 33.29
N GLN A 24 9.70 16.99 33.67
CA GLN A 24 10.40 17.42 34.88
C GLN A 24 11.91 17.60 34.61
N ASP A 25 12.38 18.84 34.54
CA ASP A 25 13.72 19.16 35.02
C ASP A 25 13.52 19.72 36.43
N HIS A 26 13.50 18.84 37.43
CA HIS A 26 13.73 19.23 38.81
C HIS A 26 15.20 18.96 39.10
N ASP A 27 15.94 20.05 39.27
CA ASP A 27 17.32 20.08 39.72
C ASP A 27 17.53 19.15 40.92
N LEU A 28 18.48 18.22 40.82
CA LEU A 28 19.17 17.66 41.98
C LEU A 28 20.64 17.45 41.61
N TYR A 29 21.40 18.52 41.79
CA TYR A 29 22.83 18.40 42.02
C TYR A 29 23.00 17.92 43.47
N ASP A 30 23.48 16.71 43.65
CA ASP A 30 24.14 16.31 44.90
C ASP A 30 25.50 15.71 44.54
N GLU A 31 26.56 16.39 44.97
CA GLU A 31 27.90 15.83 45.10
C GLU A 31 27.90 14.87 46.30
N ASP A 32 28.22 13.59 46.10
CA ASP A 32 29.12 12.87 47.02
C ASP A 32 29.70 11.58 46.37
N SER A 33 30.85 11.20 46.88
CA SER A 33 31.86 10.28 46.39
C SER A 33 31.56 8.79 46.62
N SER A 34 32.29 7.96 45.84
CA SER A 34 32.92 6.68 46.24
C SER A 34 32.29 5.32 45.81
N GLN A 35 33.11 4.58 45.05
CA GLN A 35 33.32 3.11 44.96
C GLN A 35 32.20 2.12 44.57
N GLY A 36 32.41 1.46 43.41
CA GLY A 36 32.52 -0.01 43.28
C GLY A 36 31.26 -0.87 43.01
N GLY A 37 31.32 -1.74 41.98
CA GLY A 37 30.61 -3.03 41.97
C GLY A 37 29.62 -3.34 40.83
N ASP A 38 30.11 -4.12 39.85
CA ASP A 38 29.53 -5.27 39.11
C ASP A 38 28.04 -5.39 38.64
N SER A 39 27.92 -5.73 37.34
CA SER A 39 26.91 -6.50 36.58
C SER A 39 25.40 -6.44 36.89
N SER A 40 24.62 -5.89 35.94
CA SER A 40 23.47 -6.61 35.35
C SER A 40 22.91 -5.95 34.08
N SER A 41 22.89 -6.72 33.00
CA SER A 41 21.94 -6.74 31.88
C SER A 41 21.02 -5.53 31.66
N GLN A 42 21.50 -4.52 30.94
CA GLN A 42 20.64 -3.50 30.34
C GLN A 42 20.28 -3.87 28.90
N SER A 43 18.98 -4.02 28.67
CA SER A 43 18.36 -4.12 27.36
C SER A 43 18.83 -2.99 26.44
N ASN A 44 19.54 -3.34 25.37
CA ASN A 44 19.88 -2.44 24.26
C ASN A 44 18.63 -2.11 23.44
N LEU A 45 17.74 -1.28 23.98
CA LEU A 45 16.73 -0.59 23.18
C LEU A 45 17.37 0.70 22.66
N PRO A 46 17.45 0.91 21.33
CA PRO A 46 18.07 2.10 20.77
C PRO A 46 17.26 3.34 21.18
N ARG A 47 17.90 4.22 21.96
CA ARG A 47 17.35 5.51 22.42
C ARG A 47 16.91 6.34 21.20
N LEU A 48 15.60 6.55 21.07
CA LEU A 48 15.03 7.44 20.05
C LEU A 48 15.54 8.86 20.29
N LYS A 49 16.26 9.43 19.31
CA LYS A 49 16.73 10.82 19.42
C LYS A 49 15.53 11.76 19.24
N PRO A 50 15.29 12.72 20.15
CA PRO A 50 14.23 13.69 20.00
C PRO A 50 14.42 14.52 18.72
N MET A 51 13.31 14.86 18.06
CA MET A 51 13.33 15.59 16.80
C MET A 51 13.83 17.04 16.99
N ARG A 52 14.50 17.55 15.96
CA ARG A 52 14.91 18.96 15.93
C ARG A 52 13.65 19.83 15.80
N LYS A 53 13.57 20.94 16.56
CA LYS A 53 12.41 21.87 16.57
C LYS A 53 11.91 22.25 15.17
N ASN A 54 12.82 22.44 14.20
CA ASN A 54 12.48 22.77 12.82
C ASN A 54 11.69 21.68 12.08
N ASP A 55 11.87 20.40 12.42
CA ASP A 55 11.15 19.31 11.78
C ASP A 55 9.71 19.21 12.31
N THR A 56 9.49 19.55 13.57
CA THR A 56 8.14 19.66 14.15
C THR A 56 7.33 20.76 13.47
N VAL A 57 7.92 21.96 13.31
CA VAL A 57 7.25 23.08 12.62
C VAL A 57 6.89 22.73 11.17
N ARG A 58 7.82 22.08 10.44
CA ARG A 58 7.56 21.62 9.06
C ARG A 58 6.45 20.59 9.00
N TRP A 59 6.42 19.65 9.96
CA TRP A 59 5.37 18.63 10.03
C TRP A 59 4.00 19.25 10.30
N VAL A 60 3.90 20.13 11.30
CA VAL A 60 2.64 20.83 11.63
C VAL A 60 2.13 21.63 10.44
N LYS A 61 3.00 22.36 9.73
CA LYS A 61 2.61 23.08 8.52
C LYS A 61 1.97 22.18 7.45
N GLN A 62 2.56 21.02 7.19
CA GLN A 62 2.02 20.07 6.20
C GLN A 62 0.74 19.39 6.69
N TYR A 63 0.65 19.09 7.99
CA TYR A 63 -0.56 18.55 8.61
C TYR A 63 -1.75 19.51 8.45
N LEU A 64 -1.57 20.80 8.74
CA LEU A 64 -2.61 21.82 8.53
C LEU A 64 -3.02 21.90 7.05
N GLN A 65 -2.06 21.78 6.13
CA GLN A 65 -2.34 21.77 4.70
C GLN A 65 -3.12 20.52 4.27
N LEU A 66 -2.88 19.36 4.89
CA LEU A 66 -3.66 18.14 4.71
C LEU A 66 -5.10 18.30 5.23
N GLN A 67 -5.28 18.92 6.40
CA GLN A 67 -6.62 19.21 6.95
C GLN A 67 -7.43 20.06 5.98
N LYS A 68 -6.82 21.13 5.45
CA LYS A 68 -7.45 21.97 4.42
C LYS A 68 -7.81 21.18 3.17
N PHE A 69 -6.90 20.35 2.67
CA PHE A 69 -7.16 19.50 1.51
C PHE A 69 -8.34 18.54 1.75
N ARG A 70 -8.42 17.92 2.93
CA ARG A 70 -9.54 17.06 3.30
C ARG A 70 -10.86 17.83 3.35
N ALA A 71 -10.86 19.04 3.92
CA ALA A 71 -12.06 19.88 3.95
C ALA A 71 -12.55 20.23 2.53
N GLU A 72 -11.64 20.45 1.58
CA GLU A 72 -11.98 20.77 0.18
C GLU A 72 -12.40 19.55 -0.66
N LYS A 73 -11.77 18.40 -0.45
CA LYS A 73 -11.91 17.21 -1.32
C LYS A 73 -12.68 16.05 -0.68
N GLY A 74 -12.94 16.11 0.63
CA GLY A 74 -13.58 15.04 1.40
C GLY A 74 -12.69 13.84 1.70
N HIS A 75 -11.43 13.82 1.24
CA HIS A 75 -10.51 12.68 1.42
C HIS A 75 -9.05 13.12 1.59
N CYS A 76 -8.21 12.23 2.13
CA CYS A 76 -6.77 12.46 2.31
C CYS A 76 -5.90 11.89 1.17
N LEU A 77 -6.50 11.48 0.05
CA LEU A 77 -5.78 10.94 -1.12
C LEU A 77 -5.15 12.06 -1.97
N VAL A 78 -4.00 12.57 -1.52
CA VAL A 78 -3.26 13.62 -2.23
C VAL A 78 -2.37 13.01 -3.32
N PRO A 79 -2.52 13.41 -4.61
CA PRO A 79 -1.62 12.98 -5.67
C PRO A 79 -0.18 13.45 -5.41
N THR A 80 0.81 12.58 -5.67
CA THR A 80 2.24 12.91 -5.45
C THR A 80 2.72 14.12 -6.28
N LYS A 81 2.13 14.34 -7.46
CA LYS A 81 2.44 15.46 -8.36
C LYS A 81 1.25 16.42 -8.47
N SER A 82 0.74 16.87 -7.34
CA SER A 82 -0.32 17.89 -7.31
C SER A 82 0.26 19.27 -7.63
N HIS A 83 -0.35 20.00 -8.56
CA HIS A 83 0.07 21.36 -8.91
C HIS A 83 -0.27 22.35 -7.79
N ASP A 84 -1.46 22.22 -7.21
CA ASP A 84 -1.96 23.09 -6.14
C ASP A 84 -1.27 22.81 -4.80
N TYR A 85 -0.74 21.58 -4.64
CA TYR A 85 -0.15 21.08 -3.40
C TYR A 85 1.20 20.37 -3.63
N PRO A 86 2.22 21.07 -4.16
CA PRO A 86 3.47 20.44 -4.64
C PRO A 86 4.30 19.79 -3.52
N GLN A 87 4.17 20.27 -2.28
CA GLN A 87 4.89 19.75 -1.12
C GLN A 87 4.09 18.69 -0.35
N LEU A 88 2.76 18.71 -0.46
CA LEU A 88 1.88 17.85 0.32
C LEU A 88 1.92 16.40 -0.18
N GLY A 89 1.91 16.18 -1.50
CA GLY A 89 1.95 14.84 -2.09
C GLY A 89 3.19 14.03 -1.68
N PRO A 90 4.41 14.57 -1.82
CA PRO A 90 5.63 13.92 -1.31
C PRO A 90 5.62 13.72 0.21
N TRP A 91 5.08 14.67 0.97
CA TRP A 91 4.97 14.57 2.43
C TRP A 91 4.00 13.46 2.87
N VAL A 92 2.81 13.35 2.26
CA VAL A 92 1.84 12.26 2.47
C VAL A 92 2.47 10.91 2.15
N SER A 93 3.22 10.82 1.05
CA SER A 93 3.95 9.61 0.67
C SER A 93 5.00 9.22 1.73
N SER A 94 5.66 10.22 2.30
CA SER A 94 6.62 10.01 3.38
C SER A 94 5.96 9.54 4.68
N GLN A 95 4.76 10.04 5.03
CA GLN A 95 4.03 9.55 6.21
C GLN A 95 3.70 8.06 6.07
N ARG A 96 3.18 7.63 4.91
CA ARG A 96 2.90 6.20 4.62
C ARG A 96 4.16 5.34 4.67
N TYR A 97 5.28 5.84 4.16
CA TYR A 97 6.55 5.13 4.23
C TYR A 97 7.05 4.98 5.67
N GLN A 98 7.01 6.05 6.47
CA GLN A 98 7.42 6.03 7.88
C GLN A 98 6.54 5.09 8.71
N TYR A 99 5.23 5.10 8.47
CA TYR A 99 4.31 4.12 9.08
C TYR A 99 4.71 2.68 8.76
N LYS A 100 4.98 2.35 7.49
CA LYS A 100 5.42 1.00 7.09
C LYS A 100 6.76 0.60 7.74
N LYS A 101 7.71 1.53 7.91
CA LYS A 101 8.95 1.27 8.65
C LYS A 101 8.64 0.91 10.10
N ARG A 102 7.80 1.72 10.76
CA ARG A 102 7.39 1.48 12.14
C ARG A 102 6.71 0.12 12.31
N GLN A 103 5.82 -0.25 11.40
CA GLN A 103 5.15 -1.56 11.40
C GLN A 103 6.10 -2.76 11.27
N ARG A 104 7.30 -2.55 10.71
CA ARG A 104 8.36 -3.57 10.61
C ARG A 104 9.31 -3.58 11.82
N GLY A 105 9.06 -2.73 12.82
CA GLY A 105 9.98 -2.52 13.93
C GLY A 105 11.24 -1.73 13.58
N GLU A 106 11.28 -1.08 12.41
CA GLU A 106 12.41 -0.24 12.01
C GLU A 106 12.31 1.15 12.65
N LEU A 107 13.46 1.80 12.89
CA LEU A 107 13.52 3.17 13.37
C LEU A 107 12.77 4.13 12.42
N SER A 108 11.77 4.82 12.95
CA SER A 108 10.90 5.74 12.21
C SER A 108 10.77 7.07 12.95
N SER A 109 10.53 8.15 12.20
CA SER A 109 10.17 9.47 12.75
C SER A 109 8.67 9.61 13.05
N MET A 110 7.92 8.50 12.96
CA MET A 110 6.48 8.45 13.21
C MET A 110 6.20 8.21 14.69
N THR A 111 5.91 9.28 15.43
CA THR A 111 5.51 9.25 16.85
C THR A 111 4.02 8.90 17.00
N ASP A 112 3.60 8.50 18.21
CA ASP A 112 2.19 8.22 18.51
C ASP A 112 1.29 9.44 18.33
N GLY A 113 1.74 10.63 18.76
CA GLY A 113 1.00 11.86 18.52
C GLY A 113 0.74 12.15 17.03
N ARG A 114 1.69 11.82 16.14
CA ARG A 114 1.52 11.99 14.70
C ARG A 114 0.58 10.96 14.09
N LEU A 115 0.62 9.72 14.58
CA LEU A 115 -0.34 8.68 14.17
C LEU A 115 -1.75 9.09 14.54
N ASN A 116 -1.97 9.40 15.82
CA ASN A 116 -3.29 9.77 16.33
C ASN A 116 -3.85 11.01 15.60
N ALA A 117 -3.00 12.01 15.33
CA ALA A 117 -3.41 13.19 14.55
C ALA A 117 -3.82 12.84 13.11
N LEU A 118 -3.09 11.95 12.44
CA LEU A 118 -3.43 11.51 11.08
C LEU A 118 -4.66 10.59 11.06
N ASP A 119 -4.79 9.69 12.02
CA ASP A 119 -5.95 8.80 12.18
C ASP A 119 -7.23 9.59 12.44
N ALA A 120 -7.16 10.68 13.22
CA ALA A 120 -8.29 11.60 13.42
C ALA A 120 -8.77 12.28 12.11
N LEU A 121 -7.94 12.31 11.07
CA LEU A 121 -8.31 12.79 9.73
C LEU A 121 -8.80 11.68 8.81
N ASP A 122 -9.02 10.46 9.33
CA ASP A 122 -9.33 9.28 8.54
C ASP A 122 -8.29 9.06 7.42
N PHE A 123 -7.01 9.18 7.80
CA PHE A 123 -5.90 9.13 6.86
C PHE A 123 -5.68 7.70 6.35
N VAL A 124 -5.86 7.52 5.05
CA VAL A 124 -5.61 6.22 4.40
C VAL A 124 -4.10 5.93 4.30
N TRP A 125 -3.63 5.02 5.16
CA TRP A 125 -2.24 4.58 5.25
C TRP A 125 -1.78 3.67 4.11
N SER A 126 -2.68 2.83 3.59
CA SER A 126 -2.40 1.94 2.47
C SER A 126 -3.22 2.34 1.25
N ILE A 127 -2.53 2.80 0.22
CA ILE A 127 -3.08 2.98 -1.14
C ILE A 127 -2.64 1.85 -2.08
N ASP A 128 -1.85 0.91 -1.57
CA ASP A 128 -1.45 -0.25 -2.35
C ASP A 128 -2.64 -1.18 -2.43
N VAL A 129 -3.18 -1.33 -3.64
CA VAL A 129 -4.18 -2.35 -3.93
C VAL A 129 -3.49 -3.71 -3.86
N PRO A 130 -4.00 -4.67 -3.06
CA PRO A 130 -3.50 -6.03 -3.01
C PRO A 130 -3.37 -6.65 -4.40
N TRP A 131 -2.42 -7.57 -4.57
CA TRP A 131 -2.22 -8.22 -5.86
C TRP A 131 -3.46 -9.00 -6.28
N GLU A 132 -4.13 -9.60 -5.30
CA GLU A 132 -5.32 -10.44 -5.43
C GLU A 132 -6.51 -9.63 -5.97
N GLU A 133 -6.72 -8.41 -5.46
CA GLU A 133 -7.78 -7.53 -5.97
C GLU A 133 -7.52 -7.12 -7.42
N ARG A 134 -6.26 -6.83 -7.79
CA ARG A 134 -5.90 -6.58 -9.20
C ARG A 134 -6.03 -7.80 -10.09
N PHE A 135 -5.83 -8.99 -9.53
CA PHE A 135 -6.07 -10.24 -10.23
C PHE A 135 -7.56 -10.46 -10.49
N GLU A 136 -8.44 -10.16 -9.53
CA GLU A 136 -9.89 -10.20 -9.71
C GLU A 136 -10.39 -9.20 -10.78
N GLU A 137 -9.81 -8.00 -10.82
CA GLU A 137 -10.06 -7.04 -11.91
C GLU A 137 -9.68 -7.63 -13.29
N LEU A 138 -8.56 -8.35 -13.36
CA LEU A 138 -8.13 -9.02 -14.59
C LEU A 138 -9.06 -10.19 -14.97
N VAL A 139 -9.53 -10.97 -14.00
CA VAL A 139 -10.55 -12.02 -14.22
C VAL A 139 -11.83 -11.40 -14.79
N SER A 140 -12.29 -10.31 -14.20
CA SER A 140 -13.46 -9.56 -14.68
C SER A 140 -13.25 -9.02 -16.10
N PHE A 141 -12.04 -8.51 -16.40
CA PHE A 141 -11.68 -8.10 -17.75
C PHE A 141 -11.72 -9.27 -18.74
N LYS A 142 -11.18 -10.44 -18.38
CA LYS A 142 -11.24 -11.65 -19.22
C LYS A 142 -12.68 -12.07 -19.47
N ASN A 143 -13.53 -12.07 -18.44
CA ASN A 143 -14.94 -12.43 -18.58
C ASN A 143 -15.68 -11.47 -19.52
N LYS A 144 -15.33 -10.19 -19.50
CA LYS A 144 -15.94 -9.16 -20.36
C LYS A 144 -15.45 -9.20 -21.82
N TYR A 145 -14.16 -9.42 -22.05
CA TYR A 145 -13.53 -9.28 -23.37
C TYR A 145 -13.06 -10.61 -23.99
N GLY A 146 -13.20 -11.73 -23.27
CA GLY A 146 -12.76 -13.06 -23.68
C GLY A 146 -11.24 -13.29 -23.66
N HIS A 147 -10.44 -12.28 -23.28
CA HIS A 147 -8.98 -12.35 -23.31
C HIS A 147 -8.31 -11.52 -22.22
N CYS A 148 -7.06 -11.84 -21.88
CA CYS A 148 -6.24 -11.08 -20.92
C CYS A 148 -5.33 -10.00 -21.56
N LYS A 149 -5.62 -9.59 -22.81
CA LYS A 149 -4.83 -8.57 -23.54
C LYS A 149 -5.24 -7.15 -23.12
N VAL A 150 -4.92 -6.77 -21.89
CA VAL A 150 -5.18 -5.40 -21.40
C VAL A 150 -4.15 -4.43 -22.02
N PRO A 151 -4.59 -3.34 -22.68
CA PRO A 151 -3.70 -2.27 -23.13
C PRO A 151 -3.00 -1.59 -21.97
N ARG A 152 -1.77 -1.10 -22.16
CA ARG A 152 -1.04 -0.36 -21.12
C ARG A 152 -1.83 0.89 -20.66
N ASN A 153 -2.41 1.60 -21.62
CA ASN A 153 -3.26 2.77 -21.39
C ASN A 153 -4.72 2.37 -21.53
N TYR A 154 -5.18 1.42 -20.72
CA TYR A 154 -6.58 1.00 -20.73
C TYR A 154 -7.46 2.13 -20.17
N GLY A 155 -8.23 2.79 -21.03
CA GLY A 155 -8.96 4.02 -20.66
C GLY A 155 -9.98 3.83 -19.53
N VAL A 156 -10.62 2.66 -19.43
CA VAL A 156 -11.61 2.35 -18.39
C VAL A 156 -10.96 2.12 -17.03
N ASN A 157 -9.80 1.44 -17.01
CA ASN A 157 -9.02 1.23 -15.79
C ASN A 157 -7.51 1.32 -16.11
N PRO A 158 -6.94 2.53 -16.07
CA PRO A 158 -5.53 2.74 -16.37
C PRO A 158 -4.58 2.08 -15.36
N GLU A 159 -5.05 1.81 -14.14
CA GLU A 159 -4.27 1.12 -13.11
C GLU A 159 -4.11 -0.37 -13.45
N LEU A 160 -5.18 -1.03 -13.92
CA LEU A 160 -5.12 -2.42 -14.38
C LEU A 160 -4.15 -2.57 -15.56
N GLY A 161 -4.17 -1.65 -16.52
CA GLY A 161 -3.24 -1.65 -17.65
C GLY A 161 -1.77 -1.52 -17.23
N ARG A 162 -1.49 -0.65 -16.25
CA ARG A 162 -0.16 -0.50 -15.64
C ARG A 162 0.25 -1.75 -14.84
N TRP A 163 -0.67 -2.33 -14.08
CA TRP A 163 -0.44 -3.54 -13.30
C TRP A 163 -0.12 -4.73 -14.21
N VAL A 164 -0.88 -4.96 -15.27
CA VAL A 164 -0.62 -6.02 -16.28
C VAL A 164 0.76 -5.85 -16.90
N HIS A 165 1.14 -4.61 -17.26
CA HIS A 165 2.48 -4.33 -17.78
C HIS A 165 3.59 -4.61 -16.75
N ALA A 166 3.35 -4.28 -15.47
CA ALA A 166 4.27 -4.58 -14.39
C ALA A 166 4.46 -6.09 -14.20
N GLN A 167 3.39 -6.90 -14.30
CA GLN A 167 3.48 -8.36 -14.24
C GLN A 167 4.36 -8.90 -15.38
N ARG A 168 4.14 -8.47 -16.62
CA ARG A 168 4.98 -8.88 -17.78
C ARG A 168 6.45 -8.54 -17.59
N THR A 169 6.73 -7.34 -17.08
CA THR A 169 8.11 -6.90 -16.80
C THR A 169 8.75 -7.70 -15.68
N ALA A 170 8.00 -8.02 -14.62
CA ALA A 170 8.47 -8.84 -13.52
C ALA A 170 8.76 -10.28 -13.96
N TYR A 171 7.90 -10.87 -14.79
CA TYR A 171 8.10 -12.21 -15.36
C TYR A 171 9.32 -12.27 -16.29
N LYS A 172 9.56 -11.25 -17.11
CA LYS A 172 10.79 -11.19 -17.92
C LYS A 172 12.04 -11.21 -17.04
N LYS A 173 12.04 -10.47 -15.92
CA LYS A 173 13.13 -10.50 -14.94
C LYS A 173 13.26 -11.87 -14.27
N PHE A 174 12.14 -12.48 -13.89
CA PHE A 174 12.11 -13.83 -13.32
C PHE A 174 12.77 -14.85 -14.28
N ARG A 175 12.38 -14.83 -15.56
CA ARG A 175 12.95 -15.70 -16.60
C ARG A 175 14.44 -15.47 -16.82
N ASP A 176 14.88 -14.22 -16.76
CA ASP A 176 16.31 -13.86 -16.88
C ASP A 176 17.11 -14.15 -15.57
N ASN A 177 16.51 -14.83 -14.60
CA ASN A 177 17.05 -15.10 -13.26
C ASN A 177 17.51 -13.83 -12.52
N LYS A 178 16.82 -12.70 -12.76
CA LYS A 178 17.08 -11.41 -12.12
C LYS A 178 16.14 -11.22 -10.94
N ARG A 179 16.60 -10.47 -9.94
CA ARG A 179 15.78 -10.07 -8.79
C ARG A 179 14.48 -9.41 -9.24
N CYS A 180 13.35 -9.97 -8.83
CA CYS A 180 12.01 -9.51 -9.16
C CYS A 180 11.06 -9.70 -7.96
N LYS A 181 9.85 -9.16 -8.08
CA LYS A 181 8.81 -9.19 -7.03
C LYS A 181 7.70 -10.21 -7.29
N ILE A 182 7.73 -10.89 -8.44
CA ILE A 182 6.72 -11.88 -8.78
C ILE A 182 7.12 -13.22 -8.17
N THR A 183 6.16 -13.90 -7.56
CA THR A 183 6.34 -15.24 -6.97
C THR A 183 5.88 -16.31 -7.94
N GLN A 184 6.34 -17.54 -7.79
CA GLN A 184 5.90 -18.66 -8.62
C GLN A 184 4.37 -18.85 -8.53
N GLU A 185 3.79 -18.77 -7.34
CA GLU A 185 2.34 -18.86 -7.13
C GLU A 185 1.54 -17.82 -7.96
N ARG A 186 2.05 -16.60 -8.07
CA ARG A 186 1.40 -15.54 -8.87
C ARG A 186 1.53 -15.80 -10.37
N ILE A 187 2.63 -16.42 -10.79
CA ILE A 187 2.82 -16.87 -12.17
C ILE A 187 1.79 -17.96 -12.47
N ASP A 188 1.69 -18.98 -11.61
CA ASP A 188 0.77 -20.11 -11.79
C ASP A 188 -0.69 -19.66 -11.87
N LYS A 189 -1.09 -18.71 -11.01
CA LYS A 189 -2.43 -18.09 -11.05
C LYS A 189 -2.71 -17.37 -12.38
N LEU A 190 -1.72 -16.64 -12.90
CA LEU A 190 -1.85 -15.95 -14.18
C LEU A 190 -1.84 -16.93 -15.36
N ASP A 191 -1.04 -17.98 -15.30
CA ASP A 191 -1.00 -19.05 -16.31
C ASP A 191 -2.32 -19.82 -16.36
N ALA A 192 -2.90 -20.16 -15.22
CA ALA A 192 -4.22 -20.79 -15.13
C ALA A 192 -5.33 -19.90 -15.75
N LEU A 193 -5.16 -18.58 -15.68
CA LEU A 193 -6.07 -17.63 -16.32
C LEU A 193 -5.86 -17.53 -17.85
N GLY A 194 -4.83 -18.16 -18.41
CA GLY A 194 -4.45 -18.03 -19.82
C GLY A 194 -3.79 -16.69 -20.13
N PHE A 195 -3.08 -16.12 -19.16
CA PHE A 195 -2.41 -14.83 -19.31
C PHE A 195 -1.26 -14.91 -20.33
N ILE A 196 -1.23 -13.94 -21.25
CA ILE A 196 -0.20 -13.88 -22.27
C ILE A 196 0.93 -12.95 -21.78
N TRP A 197 2.06 -13.58 -21.42
CA TRP A 197 3.27 -12.89 -20.95
C TRP A 197 3.98 -12.11 -22.05
N ASP A 198 4.00 -12.65 -23.27
CA ASP A 198 4.65 -12.06 -24.43
C ASP A 198 3.76 -12.22 -25.67
N ALA A 199 3.36 -11.10 -26.26
CA ALA A 199 2.55 -11.09 -27.48
C ALA A 199 3.31 -11.62 -28.70
N HIS A 200 4.65 -11.62 -28.67
CA HIS A 200 5.49 -12.13 -29.77
C HIS A 200 5.82 -13.62 -29.64
N ALA A 201 5.82 -14.19 -28.42
CA ALA A 201 6.14 -15.60 -28.19
C ALA A 201 5.09 -16.56 -28.79
N PHE A 202 3.85 -16.10 -29.00
CA PHE A 202 2.78 -16.91 -29.58
C PHE A 202 3.01 -17.29 -31.05
N ARG A 203 3.95 -16.63 -31.76
CA ARG A 203 4.33 -17.02 -33.13
C ARG A 203 5.22 -18.26 -33.21
N HIS A 204 5.77 -18.72 -32.08
CA HIS A 204 6.74 -19.85 -32.05
C HIS A 204 6.32 -21.05 -31.20
N LEU A 205 5.27 -20.95 -30.37
CA LEU A 205 4.74 -22.07 -29.59
C LEU A 205 3.74 -22.96 -30.35
N GLY A 206 3.26 -22.52 -31.53
CA GLY A 206 2.38 -23.30 -32.41
C GLY A 206 3.03 -24.48 -33.15
N LYS A 207 4.29 -24.84 -32.84
CA LYS A 207 4.99 -25.97 -33.48
C LYS A 207 5.46 -27.07 -32.52
N ASN A 208 5.24 -26.95 -31.20
CA ASN A 208 5.83 -27.90 -30.22
C ASN A 208 4.86 -28.46 -29.16
N VAL A 209 3.54 -28.41 -29.39
CA VAL A 209 2.55 -29.02 -28.48
C VAL A 209 2.19 -30.47 -28.86
N VAL A 210 2.72 -31.02 -29.96
CA VAL A 210 2.42 -32.42 -30.38
C VAL A 210 3.38 -33.46 -29.78
N ALA A 211 4.47 -33.06 -29.12
CA ALA A 211 5.51 -34.00 -28.70
C ALA A 211 5.56 -34.27 -27.17
N LYS A 212 4.42 -34.32 -26.49
CA LYS A 212 4.37 -34.87 -25.12
C LYS A 212 3.02 -35.48 -24.76
N SER A 213 2.63 -36.50 -25.52
CA SER A 213 1.65 -37.49 -25.10
C SER A 213 2.00 -38.82 -25.74
N ASN A 214 2.79 -39.65 -25.04
CA ASN A 214 2.70 -41.12 -25.09
C ASN A 214 3.62 -41.79 -24.04
N SER A 215 3.07 -42.82 -23.38
CA SER A 215 3.54 -43.62 -22.22
C SER A 215 3.35 -42.92 -20.85
N ALA A 216 2.60 -43.43 -19.86
CA ALA A 216 1.92 -44.72 -19.63
C ALA A 216 0.56 -44.42 -18.95
N GLY A 217 -0.55 -45.04 -19.32
CA GLY A 217 -0.94 -46.36 -18.82
C GLY A 217 -1.70 -46.25 -17.49
N GLY A 218 -3.04 -46.16 -17.54
CA GLY A 218 -3.87 -46.19 -16.32
C GLY A 218 -5.29 -45.67 -16.52
N ALA A 219 -6.16 -46.51 -17.08
CA ALA A 219 -7.59 -46.25 -17.21
C ALA A 219 -8.28 -46.12 -15.84
N LYS A 220 -8.98 -45.01 -15.56
CA LYS A 220 -10.17 -44.95 -14.68
C LYS A 220 -11.14 -43.88 -15.19
N LYS A 221 -12.43 -44.18 -14.99
CA LYS A 221 -13.63 -43.73 -15.70
C LYS A 221 -13.90 -42.21 -15.68
N ALA A 222 -14.55 -41.76 -16.74
CA ALA A 222 -15.13 -40.42 -16.86
C ALA A 222 -16.35 -40.30 -15.94
N ASP A 223 -16.32 -39.34 -15.02
CA ASP A 223 -17.53 -38.74 -14.46
C ASP A 223 -17.85 -37.50 -15.29
N THR A 224 -19.02 -37.55 -15.91
CA THR A 224 -19.57 -36.51 -16.77
C THR A 224 -20.04 -35.36 -15.89
N PHE A 225 -19.29 -34.26 -15.83
CA PHE A 225 -19.73 -33.03 -15.16
C PHE A 225 -20.80 -32.34 -16.01
N VAL A 226 -22.07 -32.60 -15.69
CA VAL A 226 -23.23 -31.92 -16.26
C VAL A 226 -23.34 -30.53 -15.64
N VAL A 227 -23.25 -29.49 -16.47
CA VAL A 227 -23.55 -28.10 -16.07
C VAL A 227 -25.08 -27.95 -15.99
N PRO A 228 -25.67 -27.62 -14.82
CA PRO A 228 -27.10 -27.36 -14.74
C PRO A 228 -27.43 -26.04 -15.45
N LYS A 229 -28.31 -26.13 -16.44
CA LYS A 229 -28.87 -25.00 -17.18
C LYS A 229 -29.91 -24.32 -16.29
N SER A 230 -29.63 -23.10 -15.84
CA SER A 230 -30.61 -22.25 -15.17
C SER A 230 -31.70 -21.83 -16.16
N GLU A 231 -32.93 -22.28 -15.95
CA GLU A 231 -34.11 -21.81 -16.68
C GLU A 231 -34.47 -20.38 -16.25
N PRO A 232 -34.95 -19.52 -17.16
CA PRO A 232 -35.44 -18.19 -16.82
C PRO A 232 -36.85 -18.28 -16.18
N MET A 233 -37.01 -17.58 -15.06
CA MET A 233 -38.31 -17.28 -14.44
C MET A 233 -39.26 -16.61 -15.44
N SER A 234 -40.52 -17.03 -15.43
CA SER A 234 -41.61 -16.31 -16.10
C SER A 234 -42.76 -16.06 -15.13
N CYS A 235 -43.17 -14.78 -15.12
CA CYS A 235 -44.36 -14.12 -14.55
C CYS A 235 -44.44 -13.95 -13.03
#